data_AF-A0A376ABM9-F1
#
_entry.id   AF-A0A376ABM9-F1
#
_cell.length_a   1.000
_cell.length_b   1.000
_cell.length_c   1.000
_cell.angle_alpha   90.00
_cell.angle_beta   90.00
_cell.angle_gamma   90.00
#
_symmetry.space_group_name_H-M   'P 1'
#
loop_
_entity.id
_entity.type
_entity.pdbx_description
1 polymer ?
#
loop_
_entity_poly.entity_id
_entity_poly.type
_entity_poly.pdbx_seq_one_letter_code
_entity_poly.pdbx_strand_id
1 'polypeptide(L)'
;MIIAVVEDRTLSILAGTFAATIAAKDIEYYFHALTHFPERRTLSELEGLAERLNGFAACMVELWEQAKLPLPDAELEAFARRYVEVTRKYWAAEGRCMNWFITGPARFPVARNEKRMRVSDARCADISTHIETAKKAVKRKAFPHGADDEPIRASDPAAMQRIASRIEDLALSINRMKRANIIIRRMEKDQASEAGILARVVAETGMDEERASRGVTLGPWQHRRGFSTTNTRAELRRMQSRLASLTAMKTGGVNCWRLQSSNCIWICGERFSRRRTLAINSLVSMTAIDARLT
;
A
#
# COMPACT_ATOMS: atom_id res chain seq x y z
N MET A 1 13.01 10.74 -16.63
CA MET A 1 14.02 11.64 -16.04
C MET A 1 15.26 10.82 -15.72
N ILE A 2 16.44 11.27 -16.17
CA ILE A 2 17.72 10.61 -15.89
C ILE A 2 18.47 11.49 -14.90
N ILE A 3 18.89 10.91 -13.77
CA ILE A 3 19.61 11.61 -12.70
C ILE A 3 21.00 11.03 -12.42
N ALA A 4 21.27 9.83 -12.94
CA ALA A 4 22.51 9.12 -12.71
C ALA A 4 22.99 8.51 -14.03
N VAL A 5 24.25 8.76 -14.38
CA VAL A 5 24.88 8.26 -15.60
C VAL A 5 26.24 7.68 -15.25
N VAL A 6 26.57 6.53 -15.83
CA VAL A 6 27.89 5.90 -15.71
C VAL A 6 28.67 6.17 -16.99
N GLU A 7 29.75 6.92 -16.89
CA GLU A 7 30.67 7.25 -17.98
C GLU A 7 32.11 7.00 -17.51
N ASP A 8 32.95 6.42 -18.37
CA ASP A 8 34.38 6.22 -18.10
C ASP A 8 34.71 5.60 -16.73
N ARG A 9 33.91 4.60 -16.30
CA ARG A 9 34.03 3.92 -14.98
C ARG A 9 33.79 4.85 -13.78
N THR A 10 33.07 5.94 -14.01
CA THR A 10 32.65 6.90 -12.97
C THR A 10 31.14 7.06 -13.02
N LEU A 11 30.51 7.07 -11.86
CA LEU A 11 29.10 7.35 -11.71
C LEU A 11 28.94 8.82 -11.35
N SER A 12 28.25 9.56 -12.22
CA SER A 12 27.87 10.95 -12.00
C SER A 12 26.39 11.02 -11.64
N ILE A 13 26.09 11.57 -10.46
CA ILE A 13 24.73 11.74 -9.94
C ILE A 13 24.45 13.23 -9.84
N LEU A 14 23.34 13.67 -10.44
CA LEU A 14 22.84 15.04 -10.36
C LEU A 14 21.34 15.02 -10.03
N ALA A 15 21.00 15.45 -8.82
CA ALA A 15 19.63 15.53 -8.32
C ALA A 15 19.42 16.85 -7.55
N GLY A 16 18.82 17.85 -8.22
CA GLY A 16 18.64 19.17 -7.63
C GLY A 16 19.98 19.83 -7.31
N THR A 17 20.23 20.12 -6.03
CA THR A 17 21.50 20.71 -5.57
C THR A 17 22.55 19.67 -5.18
N PHE A 18 22.17 18.40 -5.13
CA PHE A 18 23.09 17.30 -4.82
C PHE A 18 23.77 16.81 -6.08
N ALA A 19 25.09 16.97 -6.10
CA ALA A 19 25.98 16.37 -7.08
C ALA A 19 26.94 15.41 -6.36
N ALA A 20 27.09 14.20 -6.88
CA ALA A 20 28.06 13.24 -6.38
C ALA A 20 28.72 12.48 -7.54
N THR A 21 30.03 12.34 -7.45
CA THR A 21 30.81 11.50 -8.37
C THR A 21 31.43 10.36 -7.58
N ILE A 22 31.28 9.14 -8.08
CA ILE A 22 31.86 7.93 -7.47
C ILE A 22 32.69 7.24 -8.54
N ALA A 23 34.01 7.18 -8.36
CA ALA A 23 34.86 6.43 -9.28
C ALA A 23 34.87 4.94 -8.91
N ALA A 24 34.91 4.06 -9.91
CA ALA A 24 35.01 2.61 -9.67
C ALA A 24 36.23 2.25 -8.80
N LYS A 25 37.35 2.96 -8.97
CA LYS A 25 38.57 2.77 -8.18
C LYS A 25 38.36 2.97 -6.67
N ASP A 26 37.43 3.84 -6.28
CA ASP A 26 37.16 4.14 -4.87
C ASP A 26 36.42 3.00 -4.17
N ILE A 27 35.73 2.13 -4.91
CA ILE A 27 34.93 1.02 -4.38
C ILE A 27 35.52 -0.35 -4.68
N GLU A 28 36.49 -0.44 -5.60
CA GLU A 28 37.12 -1.69 -6.05
C GLU A 28 37.68 -2.51 -4.91
N TYR A 29 38.28 -1.83 -3.93
CA TYR A 29 38.93 -2.49 -2.81
C TYR A 29 37.97 -3.35 -1.96
N TYR A 30 36.67 -3.03 -1.96
CA TYR A 30 35.68 -3.83 -1.25
C TYR A 30 35.48 -5.21 -1.89
N PHE A 31 35.81 -5.40 -3.18
CA PHE A 31 35.48 -6.64 -3.88
C PHE A 31 36.66 -7.60 -4.07
N HIS A 32 37.89 -7.19 -3.71
CA HIS A 32 39.09 -8.03 -3.89
C HIS A 32 39.02 -9.39 -3.17
N ALA A 33 38.35 -9.46 -2.02
CA ALA A 33 38.23 -10.70 -1.25
C ALA A 33 37.03 -11.57 -1.69
N LEU A 34 36.22 -11.12 -2.64
CA LEU A 34 34.95 -11.74 -3.02
C LEU A 34 34.96 -12.32 -4.44
N THR A 35 35.67 -11.66 -5.36
CA THR A 35 35.72 -12.03 -6.78
C THR A 35 37.14 -11.88 -7.34
N HIS A 36 37.46 -12.67 -8.37
CA HIS A 36 38.69 -12.50 -9.16
C HIS A 36 38.66 -11.26 -10.05
N PHE A 37 37.48 -10.71 -10.34
CA PHE A 37 37.29 -9.57 -11.24
C PHE A 37 36.62 -8.39 -10.51
N PRO A 38 37.34 -7.74 -9.57
CA PRO A 38 36.80 -6.64 -8.78
C PRO A 38 36.38 -5.47 -9.68
N GLU A 39 37.16 -5.14 -10.71
CA GLU A 39 36.80 -4.13 -11.71
C GLU A 39 35.43 -4.38 -12.36
N ARG A 40 35.15 -5.60 -12.81
CA ARG A 40 33.85 -5.90 -13.46
C ARG A 40 32.69 -5.84 -12.46
N ARG A 41 32.92 -6.31 -11.24
CA ARG A 41 31.92 -6.27 -10.16
C ARG A 41 31.58 -4.83 -9.79
N THR A 42 32.57 -3.95 -9.65
CA THR A 42 32.33 -2.53 -9.34
C THR A 42 31.48 -1.84 -10.40
N LEU A 43 31.76 -2.07 -11.69
CA LEU A 43 30.98 -1.49 -12.77
C LEU A 43 29.52 -1.92 -12.70
N SER A 44 29.27 -3.21 -12.49
CA SER A 44 27.90 -3.73 -12.31
C SER A 44 27.19 -3.12 -11.09
N GLU A 45 27.91 -2.86 -10.00
CA GLU A 45 27.34 -2.20 -8.82
C GLU A 45 27.02 -0.71 -9.06
N LEU A 46 27.87 0.00 -9.83
CA LEU A 46 27.62 1.39 -10.23
C LEU A 46 26.44 1.50 -11.20
N GLU A 47 26.37 0.61 -12.20
CA GLU A 47 25.23 0.49 -13.12
C GLU A 47 23.95 0.20 -12.36
N GLY A 48 23.95 -0.79 -11.46
CA GLY A 48 22.79 -1.09 -10.63
C GLY A 48 22.38 0.08 -9.73
N LEU A 49 23.32 0.85 -9.20
CA LEU A 49 23.02 2.07 -8.44
C LEU A 49 22.36 3.13 -9.33
N ALA A 50 22.88 3.35 -10.54
CA ALA A 50 22.30 4.28 -11.51
C ALA A 50 20.88 3.87 -11.93
N GLU A 51 20.67 2.59 -12.23
CA GLU A 51 19.36 2.04 -12.59
C GLU A 51 18.33 2.25 -11.48
N ARG A 52 18.70 2.01 -10.22
CA ARG A 52 17.80 2.17 -9.07
C ARG A 52 17.45 3.64 -8.81
N LEU A 53 18.41 4.55 -8.98
CA LEU A 53 18.18 6.00 -8.90
C LEU A 53 17.26 6.48 -10.03
N ASN A 54 17.56 6.12 -11.28
CA ASN A 54 16.77 6.50 -12.45
C ASN A 54 15.36 5.89 -12.40
N GLY A 55 15.23 4.64 -11.97
CA GLY A 55 13.93 3.97 -11.82
C GLY A 55 13.06 4.62 -10.73
N PHE A 56 13.66 5.14 -9.66
CA PHE A 56 12.94 5.94 -8.67
C PHE A 56 12.50 7.30 -9.23
N ALA A 57 13.40 8.00 -9.94
CA ALA A 57 13.08 9.27 -10.59
C ALA A 57 11.94 9.14 -11.60
N ALA A 58 11.95 8.08 -12.41
CA ALA A 58 10.86 7.76 -13.35
C ALA A 58 9.53 7.53 -12.61
N CYS A 59 9.53 6.71 -11.56
CA CYS A 59 8.35 6.45 -10.73
C CYS A 59 7.80 7.73 -10.07
N MET A 60 8.67 8.64 -9.64
CA MET A 60 8.26 9.95 -9.13
C MET A 60 7.56 10.80 -10.19
N VAL A 61 8.12 10.86 -11.41
CA VAL A 61 7.54 11.62 -12.52
C VAL A 61 6.13 11.11 -12.83
N GLU A 62 5.96 9.80 -13.02
CA GLU A 62 4.66 9.19 -13.29
C GLU A 62 3.62 9.51 -12.21
N LEU A 63 4.01 9.40 -10.93
CA LEU A 63 3.10 9.69 -9.81
C LEU A 63 2.70 11.16 -9.75
N TRP A 64 3.61 12.09 -10.06
CA TRP A 64 3.33 13.53 -10.00
C TRP A 64 2.58 14.05 -11.22
N GLU A 65 2.80 13.47 -12.38
CA GLU A 65 1.97 13.69 -13.57
C GLU A 65 0.52 13.25 -13.31
N GLN A 66 0.33 12.08 -12.70
CA GLN A 66 -1.01 11.63 -12.27
C GLN A 66 -1.64 12.58 -11.24
N ALA A 67 -0.85 13.07 -10.28
CA ALA A 67 -1.32 14.03 -9.28
C ALA A 67 -1.49 15.46 -9.82
N LYS A 68 -1.02 15.76 -11.04
CA LYS A 68 -0.96 17.11 -11.64
C LYS A 68 -0.25 18.13 -10.76
N LEU A 69 0.79 17.70 -10.04
CA LEU A 69 1.58 18.54 -9.15
C LEU A 69 2.97 18.84 -9.76
N PRO A 70 3.57 20.00 -9.47
CA PRO A 70 4.95 20.26 -9.88
C PRO A 70 5.91 19.29 -9.17
N LEU A 71 6.96 18.86 -9.89
CA LEU A 71 7.95 17.91 -9.38
C LEU A 71 8.73 18.50 -8.18
N PRO A 72 8.86 17.76 -7.07
CA PRO A 72 9.57 18.24 -5.90
C PRO A 72 11.04 17.80 -5.97
N ASP A 73 11.89 18.66 -6.51
CA ASP A 73 13.34 18.39 -6.64
C ASP A 73 14.01 18.08 -5.29
N ALA A 74 13.53 18.71 -4.20
CA ALA A 74 14.04 18.49 -2.85
C ALA A 74 13.85 17.05 -2.35
N GLU A 75 12.77 16.36 -2.76
CA GLU A 75 12.53 14.96 -2.37
C GLU A 75 13.45 14.01 -3.13
N LEU A 76 13.65 14.30 -4.42
CA LEU A 76 14.57 13.54 -5.25
C LEU A 76 16.00 13.66 -4.73
N GLU A 77 16.39 14.88 -4.33
CA GLU A 77 17.66 15.15 -3.69
C GLU A 77 17.83 14.38 -2.38
N ALA A 78 16.85 14.47 -1.47
CA ALA A 78 16.90 13.79 -0.18
C ALA A 78 16.99 12.26 -0.33
N PHE A 79 16.27 11.71 -1.31
CA PHE A 79 16.35 10.30 -1.66
C PHE A 79 17.74 9.94 -2.21
N ALA A 80 18.24 10.65 -3.22
CA ALA A 80 19.53 10.35 -3.84
C ALA A 80 20.67 10.36 -2.81
N ARG A 81 20.71 11.39 -1.95
CA ARG A 81 21.69 11.51 -0.87
C ARG A 81 21.64 10.32 0.09
N ARG A 82 20.44 10.01 0.60
CA ARG A 82 20.26 8.91 1.55
C ARG A 82 20.54 7.55 0.90
N TYR A 83 20.19 7.38 -0.36
CA TYR A 83 20.39 6.14 -1.07
C TYR A 83 21.87 5.83 -1.26
N VAL A 84 22.67 6.82 -1.69
CA VAL A 84 24.13 6.71 -1.78
C VAL A 84 24.74 6.32 -0.43
N GLU A 85 24.28 6.92 0.68
CA GLU A 85 24.75 6.56 2.03
C GLU A 85 24.43 5.10 2.40
N VAL A 86 23.22 4.63 2.11
CA VAL A 86 22.81 3.25 2.40
C VAL A 86 23.62 2.26 1.56
N THR A 87 23.83 2.56 0.27
CA THR A 87 24.64 1.72 -0.62
C THR A 87 26.11 1.70 -0.21
N ARG A 88 26.69 2.83 0.21
CA ARG A 88 28.07 2.85 0.76
C ARG A 88 28.22 1.97 2.00
N LYS A 89 27.22 1.94 2.88
CA LYS A 89 27.22 1.06 4.07
C LYS A 89 27.15 -0.41 3.68
N TYR A 90 26.42 -0.73 2.61
CA TYR A 90 26.38 -2.07 2.03
C TYR A 90 27.76 -2.48 1.48
N TRP A 91 28.39 -1.67 0.62
CA TRP A 91 29.73 -1.98 0.10
C TRP A 91 30.76 -2.17 1.22
N ALA A 92 30.72 -1.32 2.25
CA ALA A 92 31.59 -1.46 3.41
C ALA A 92 31.32 -2.75 4.21
N ALA A 93 30.10 -3.27 4.24
CA ALA A 93 29.76 -4.55 4.87
C ALA A 93 30.19 -5.74 3.99
N GLU A 94 29.90 -5.66 2.70
CA GLU A 94 30.24 -6.68 1.71
C GLU A 94 31.76 -6.88 1.65
N GLY A 95 32.55 -5.81 1.61
CA GLY A 95 34.01 -5.92 1.55
C GLY A 95 34.72 -6.45 2.79
N ARG A 96 33.99 -6.73 3.87
CA ARG A 96 34.53 -7.50 5.01
C ARG A 96 34.35 -9.01 4.83
N CYS A 97 33.44 -9.40 3.94
CA CYS A 97 33.16 -10.79 3.62
C CYS A 97 34.26 -11.32 2.69
N MET A 98 34.63 -12.56 2.91
CA MET A 98 35.68 -13.25 2.16
C MET A 98 35.06 -14.47 1.50
N ASN A 99 35.49 -14.75 0.27
CA ASN A 99 35.15 -15.97 -0.44
C ASN A 99 36.31 -16.95 -0.34
N TRP A 100 36.06 -18.15 0.17
CA TRP A 100 37.08 -19.19 0.34
C TRP A 100 37.75 -19.59 -0.98
N PHE A 101 37.04 -19.46 -2.11
CA PHE A 101 37.60 -19.73 -3.43
C PHE A 101 38.66 -18.68 -3.83
N ILE A 102 38.51 -17.45 -3.35
CA ILE A 102 39.41 -16.33 -3.63
C ILE A 102 40.57 -16.28 -2.64
N THR A 103 40.27 -16.40 -1.35
CA THR A 103 41.27 -16.30 -0.27
C THR A 103 41.98 -17.63 0.04
N GLY A 104 41.51 -18.72 -0.57
CA GLY A 104 41.99 -20.08 -0.33
C GLY A 104 41.27 -20.80 0.82
N PRO A 105 41.21 -22.15 0.78
CA PRO A 105 40.49 -22.96 1.78
C PRO A 105 41.27 -23.13 3.10
N ALA A 106 42.60 -22.95 3.08
CA ALA A 106 43.45 -23.22 4.22
C ALA A 106 43.13 -22.26 5.40
N ARG A 107 42.66 -22.80 6.52
CA ARG A 107 42.33 -22.06 7.76
C ARG A 107 41.31 -20.93 7.55
N PHE A 108 40.36 -21.11 6.64
CA PHE A 108 39.31 -20.12 6.39
C PHE A 108 38.43 -19.89 7.64
N PRO A 109 38.23 -18.64 8.10
CA PRO A 109 37.53 -18.35 9.35
C PRO A 109 36.00 -18.37 9.17
N VAL A 110 35.43 -19.57 8.95
CA VAL A 110 34.00 -19.80 8.63
C VAL A 110 33.07 -19.04 9.58
N ALA A 111 33.15 -19.30 10.88
CA ALA A 111 32.24 -18.70 11.87
C ALA A 111 32.32 -17.16 11.94
N ARG A 112 33.49 -16.58 11.63
CA ARG A 112 33.64 -15.12 11.56
C ARG A 112 33.05 -14.58 10.26
N ASN A 113 33.28 -15.27 9.14
CA ASN A 113 32.79 -14.87 7.84
C ASN A 113 31.26 -14.93 7.77
N GLU A 114 30.64 -15.98 8.30
CA GLU A 114 29.18 -16.11 8.39
C GLU A 114 28.54 -14.92 9.11
N LYS A 115 29.14 -14.46 10.23
CA LYS A 115 28.65 -13.28 10.96
C LYS A 115 28.72 -12.02 10.09
N ARG A 116 29.77 -11.87 9.29
CA ARG A 116 29.94 -10.73 8.38
C ARG A 116 28.95 -10.80 7.21
N MET A 117 28.72 -11.99 6.66
CA MET A 117 27.73 -12.22 5.60
C MET A 117 26.34 -11.83 6.09
N ARG A 118 25.92 -12.25 7.29
CA ARG A 118 24.63 -11.83 7.88
C ARG A 118 24.49 -10.30 7.98
N VAL A 119 25.58 -9.59 8.28
CA VAL A 119 25.57 -8.12 8.29
C VAL A 119 25.43 -7.57 6.88
N SER A 120 26.14 -8.13 5.89
CA SER A 120 26.03 -7.75 4.49
C SER A 120 24.61 -7.97 3.96
N ASP A 121 24.01 -9.12 4.23
CA ASP A 121 22.63 -9.46 3.84
C ASP A 121 21.62 -8.49 4.46
N ALA A 122 21.80 -8.14 5.75
CA ALA A 122 21.00 -7.13 6.41
C ALA A 122 21.12 -5.75 5.73
N ARG A 123 22.33 -5.35 5.30
CA ARG A 123 22.53 -4.11 4.54
C ARG A 123 21.95 -4.17 3.12
N CYS A 124 21.96 -5.32 2.49
CA CYS A 124 21.28 -5.52 1.20
C CYS A 124 19.76 -5.34 1.36
N ALA A 125 19.18 -5.89 2.43
CA ALA A 125 17.78 -5.65 2.78
C ALA A 125 17.49 -4.18 3.12
N ASP A 126 18.42 -3.45 3.75
CA ASP A 126 18.28 -2.00 3.98
C ASP A 126 18.13 -1.22 2.66
N ILE A 127 18.80 -1.64 1.57
CA ILE A 127 18.70 -1.00 0.26
C ILE A 127 17.28 -1.17 -0.33
N SER A 128 16.75 -2.40 -0.34
CA SER A 128 15.44 -2.68 -0.91
C SER A 128 14.32 -2.03 -0.11
N THR A 129 14.38 -2.14 1.23
CA THR A 129 13.42 -1.51 2.13
C THR A 129 13.43 0.01 2.02
N HIS A 130 14.59 0.63 1.79
CA HIS A 130 14.68 2.08 1.59
C HIS A 130 13.93 2.51 0.32
N ILE A 131 14.11 1.82 -0.81
CA ILE A 131 13.39 2.13 -2.06
C ILE A 131 11.88 2.02 -1.85
N GLU A 132 11.41 0.92 -1.27
CA GLU A 132 9.98 0.72 -1.03
C GLU A 132 9.39 1.77 -0.09
N THR A 133 10.12 2.11 0.97
CA THR A 133 9.70 3.12 1.93
C THR A 133 9.65 4.50 1.29
N ALA A 134 10.65 4.84 0.46
CA ALA A 134 10.69 6.09 -0.28
C ALA A 134 9.52 6.19 -1.27
N LYS A 135 9.25 5.13 -2.06
CA LYS A 135 8.09 5.07 -2.97
C LYS A 135 6.77 5.28 -2.23
N LYS A 136 6.60 4.64 -1.06
CA LYS A 136 5.41 4.82 -0.21
C LYS A 136 5.30 6.25 0.34
N ALA A 137 6.41 6.85 0.77
CA ALA A 137 6.43 8.22 1.29
C ALA A 137 6.08 9.25 0.19
N VAL A 138 6.69 9.09 -0.99
CA VAL A 138 6.41 9.84 -2.21
C VAL A 138 4.93 9.71 -2.60
N LYS A 139 4.39 8.49 -2.68
CA LYS A 139 2.97 8.28 -2.97
C LYS A 139 2.03 8.99 -1.99
N ARG A 140 2.36 8.99 -0.69
CA ARG A 140 1.58 9.69 0.34
C ARG A 140 1.61 11.22 0.19
N LYS A 141 2.70 11.78 -0.34
CA LYS A 141 2.83 13.22 -0.61
C LYS A 141 2.07 13.62 -1.88
N ALA A 142 2.18 12.84 -2.96
CA ALA A 142 1.42 13.08 -4.18
C ALA A 142 -0.09 12.92 -3.97
N PHE A 143 -0.51 11.92 -3.19
CA PHE A 143 -1.91 11.63 -2.92
C PHE A 143 -2.19 11.61 -1.41
N PRO A 144 -2.32 12.78 -0.74
CA PRO A 144 -2.60 12.86 0.69
C PRO A 144 -3.87 12.08 1.09
N HIS A 145 -4.86 12.10 0.20
CA HIS A 145 -6.19 11.52 0.41
C HIS A 145 -6.37 10.13 -0.23
N GLY A 146 -5.32 9.58 -0.84
CA GLY A 146 -5.36 8.33 -1.62
C GLY A 146 -5.56 8.61 -3.11
N ALA A 147 -5.09 7.68 -3.94
CA ALA A 147 -5.34 7.69 -5.38
C ALA A 147 -6.80 7.30 -5.67
N ASP A 148 -7.28 7.55 -6.89
CA ASP A 148 -8.67 7.31 -7.27
C ASP A 148 -9.07 5.82 -7.18
N ASP A 149 -8.11 4.90 -7.37
CA ASP A 149 -8.32 3.45 -7.25
C ASP A 149 -8.17 2.91 -5.81
N GLU A 150 -7.76 3.76 -4.86
CA GLU A 150 -7.60 3.34 -3.47
C GLU A 150 -8.90 3.49 -2.67
N PRO A 151 -9.03 2.79 -1.52
CA PRO A 151 -10.15 2.98 -0.64
C PRO A 151 -10.29 4.46 -0.24
N ILE A 152 -11.43 5.05 -0.57
CA ILE A 152 -11.78 6.43 -0.23
C ILE A 152 -11.48 6.64 1.26
N ARG A 153 -10.74 7.68 1.64
CA ARG A 153 -10.44 8.00 3.04
C ARG A 153 -11.47 8.98 3.60
N ALA A 154 -11.74 8.92 4.91
CA ALA A 154 -12.68 9.83 5.56
C ALA A 154 -12.17 11.29 5.60
N SER A 155 -10.85 11.48 5.53
CA SER A 155 -10.18 12.78 5.57
C SER A 155 -10.24 13.56 4.24
N ASP A 156 -10.69 12.93 3.15
CA ASP A 156 -10.81 13.58 1.84
C ASP A 156 -12.00 14.57 1.85
N PRO A 157 -11.82 15.86 1.49
CA PRO A 157 -12.94 16.80 1.39
C PRO A 157 -14.01 16.34 0.38
N ALA A 158 -13.63 15.58 -0.64
CA ALA A 158 -14.53 15.02 -1.65
C ALA A 158 -15.04 13.60 -1.29
N ALA A 159 -14.73 13.08 -0.09
CA ALA A 159 -15.08 11.72 0.32
C ALA A 159 -16.58 11.40 0.15
N MET A 160 -17.46 12.33 0.57
CA MET A 160 -18.90 12.13 0.49
C MET A 160 -19.40 12.02 -0.95
N GLN A 161 -18.84 12.84 -1.85
CA GLN A 161 -19.21 12.83 -3.28
C GLN A 161 -18.74 11.53 -3.93
N ARG A 162 -17.51 11.09 -3.66
CA ARG A 162 -16.95 9.82 -4.17
C ARG A 162 -17.71 8.60 -3.65
N ILE A 163 -18.18 8.64 -2.41
CA ILE A 163 -19.03 7.55 -1.87
C ILE A 163 -20.41 7.57 -2.52
N ALA A 164 -21.00 8.75 -2.75
CA ALA A 164 -22.28 8.88 -3.42
C ALA A 164 -22.23 8.37 -4.87
N SER A 165 -21.22 8.76 -5.65
CA SER A 165 -21.05 8.25 -7.03
C SER A 165 -20.85 6.73 -7.04
N ARG A 166 -20.06 6.19 -6.10
CA ARG A 166 -19.87 4.74 -5.96
C ARG A 166 -21.19 4.01 -5.63
N ILE A 167 -22.06 4.61 -4.80
CA ILE A 167 -23.38 4.06 -4.50
C ILE A 167 -24.24 4.00 -5.76
N GLU A 168 -24.22 5.05 -6.59
CA GLU A 168 -24.95 5.11 -7.86
C GLU A 168 -24.46 4.04 -8.84
N ASP A 169 -23.14 3.91 -9.02
CA ASP A 169 -22.54 2.88 -9.87
C ASP A 169 -22.92 1.46 -9.43
N LEU A 170 -22.87 1.20 -8.13
CA LEU A 170 -23.26 -0.09 -7.56
C LEU A 170 -24.76 -0.36 -7.79
N ALA A 171 -25.62 0.65 -7.64
CA ALA A 171 -27.05 0.52 -7.89
C ALA A 171 -27.36 0.24 -9.37
N LEU A 172 -26.70 0.95 -10.29
CA LEU A 172 -26.80 0.71 -11.74
C LEU A 172 -26.33 -0.71 -12.08
N SER A 173 -25.19 -1.14 -11.53
CA SER A 173 -24.67 -2.50 -11.72
C SER A 173 -25.65 -3.57 -11.25
N ILE A 174 -26.27 -3.40 -10.07
CA ILE A 174 -27.29 -4.29 -9.54
C ILE A 174 -28.50 -4.36 -10.47
N ASN A 175 -28.96 -3.22 -11.00
CA ASN A 175 -30.10 -3.16 -11.90
C ASN A 175 -29.82 -3.87 -13.22
N ARG A 176 -28.63 -3.65 -13.82
CA ARG A 176 -28.18 -4.36 -15.02
C ARG A 176 -28.14 -5.87 -14.78
N MET A 177 -27.54 -6.33 -13.67
CA MET A 177 -27.46 -7.76 -13.34
C MET A 177 -28.84 -8.40 -13.12
N LYS A 178 -29.76 -7.71 -12.44
CA LYS A 178 -31.15 -8.18 -12.27
C LYS A 178 -31.86 -8.32 -13.62
N ARG A 179 -31.70 -7.33 -14.51
CA ARG A 179 -32.28 -7.37 -15.85
C ARG A 179 -31.72 -8.55 -16.66
N ALA A 180 -30.41 -8.74 -16.65
CA ALA A 180 -29.76 -9.90 -17.28
C ALA A 180 -30.33 -11.22 -16.75
N ASN A 181 -30.49 -11.38 -15.44
CA ASN A 181 -31.06 -12.59 -14.85
C ASN A 181 -32.52 -12.84 -15.27
N ILE A 182 -33.32 -11.79 -15.49
CA ILE A 182 -34.68 -11.93 -16.03
C ILE A 182 -34.63 -12.46 -17.46
N ILE A 183 -33.73 -11.93 -18.29
CA ILE A 183 -33.55 -12.35 -19.69
C ILE A 183 -33.08 -13.80 -19.75
N ILE A 184 -32.03 -14.16 -19.00
CA ILE A 184 -31.48 -15.52 -18.94
C ILE A 184 -32.60 -16.51 -18.56
N ARG A 185 -33.34 -16.24 -17.49
CA ARG A 185 -34.44 -17.11 -17.05
C ARG A 185 -35.59 -17.26 -18.05
N ARG A 186 -35.84 -16.26 -18.89
CA ARG A 186 -36.87 -16.34 -19.95
C ARG A 186 -36.35 -17.17 -21.12
N MET A 187 -35.18 -16.82 -21.62
CA MET A 187 -34.56 -17.50 -22.77
C MET A 187 -34.18 -18.96 -22.47
N GLU A 188 -33.84 -19.29 -21.21
CA GLU A 188 -33.65 -20.68 -20.76
C GLU A 188 -34.95 -21.49 -20.84
N LYS A 189 -36.10 -20.88 -20.50
CA LYS A 189 -37.41 -21.55 -20.67
C LYS A 189 -37.75 -21.77 -22.13
N ASP A 190 -37.39 -20.81 -22.97
CA ASP A 190 -37.60 -20.86 -24.42
C ASP A 190 -36.54 -21.75 -25.14
N GLN A 191 -35.66 -22.44 -24.39
CA GLN A 191 -34.59 -23.30 -24.90
C GLN A 191 -33.66 -22.65 -25.95
N ALA A 192 -33.36 -21.36 -25.77
CA ALA A 192 -32.49 -20.64 -26.69
C ALA A 192 -31.01 -21.06 -26.58
N SER A 193 -30.28 -20.95 -27.70
CA SER A 193 -28.82 -21.15 -27.75
C SER A 193 -28.07 -20.14 -26.86
N GLU A 194 -26.91 -20.56 -26.31
CA GLU A 194 -26.03 -19.72 -25.50
C GLU A 194 -25.65 -18.40 -26.19
N ALA A 195 -25.35 -18.45 -27.48
CA ALA A 195 -25.03 -17.26 -28.27
C ALA A 195 -26.22 -16.29 -28.39
N GLY A 196 -27.45 -16.83 -28.47
CA GLY A 196 -28.68 -16.03 -28.52
C GLY A 196 -28.98 -15.35 -27.18
N ILE A 197 -28.70 -16.04 -26.07
CA ILE A 197 -28.82 -15.47 -24.71
C ILE A 197 -27.81 -14.34 -24.52
N LEU A 198 -26.55 -14.56 -24.91
CA LEU A 198 -25.48 -13.56 -24.80
C LEU A 198 -25.82 -12.28 -25.57
N ALA A 199 -26.17 -12.42 -26.85
CA ALA A 199 -26.52 -11.30 -27.72
C ALA A 199 -27.69 -10.48 -27.15
N ARG A 200 -28.72 -11.15 -26.61
CA ARG A 200 -29.87 -10.48 -26.01
C ARG A 200 -29.53 -9.75 -24.72
N VAL A 201 -28.69 -10.35 -23.87
CA VAL A 201 -28.22 -9.72 -22.63
C VAL A 201 -27.41 -8.47 -22.94
N VAL A 202 -26.46 -8.54 -23.88
CA VAL A 202 -25.65 -7.38 -24.29
C VAL A 202 -26.54 -6.26 -24.85
N ALA A 203 -27.46 -6.61 -25.78
CA ALA A 203 -28.35 -5.62 -26.41
C ALA A 203 -29.28 -4.90 -25.41
N GLU A 204 -29.85 -5.62 -24.43
CA GLU A 204 -30.81 -5.01 -23.49
C GLU A 204 -30.18 -4.38 -22.25
N THR A 205 -29.01 -4.85 -21.81
CA THR A 205 -28.39 -4.38 -20.56
C THR A 205 -27.22 -3.44 -20.78
N GLY A 206 -26.69 -3.35 -22.01
CA GLY A 206 -25.51 -2.55 -22.34
C GLY A 206 -24.26 -2.98 -21.58
N MET A 207 -24.20 -4.25 -21.15
CA MET A 207 -23.00 -4.82 -20.54
C MET A 207 -21.97 -5.14 -21.60
N ASP A 208 -20.70 -5.01 -21.22
CA ASP A 208 -19.57 -5.52 -21.98
C ASP A 208 -19.69 -7.04 -22.21
N GLU A 209 -19.24 -7.51 -23.39
CA GLU A 209 -19.41 -8.88 -23.85
C GLU A 209 -18.63 -9.87 -22.96
N GLU A 210 -17.42 -9.52 -22.52
CA GLU A 210 -16.65 -10.37 -21.60
C GLU A 210 -17.33 -10.50 -20.24
N ARG A 211 -17.96 -9.43 -19.77
CA ARG A 211 -18.70 -9.45 -18.51
C ARG A 211 -19.99 -10.25 -18.62
N ALA A 212 -20.68 -10.14 -19.76
CA ALA A 212 -21.91 -10.87 -20.05
C ALA A 212 -21.65 -12.38 -20.16
N SER A 213 -20.58 -12.78 -20.85
CA SER A 213 -20.23 -14.19 -21.08
C SER A 213 -19.98 -14.95 -19.77
N ARG A 214 -19.33 -14.34 -18.78
CA ARG A 214 -19.11 -14.93 -17.45
C ARG A 214 -20.39 -15.36 -16.73
N GLY A 215 -21.52 -14.74 -17.03
CA GLY A 215 -22.83 -15.10 -16.45
C GLY A 215 -23.62 -16.09 -17.30
N VAL A 216 -23.40 -16.11 -18.62
CA VAL A 216 -24.15 -16.96 -19.55
C VAL A 216 -23.48 -18.32 -19.73
N THR A 217 -22.16 -18.35 -19.88
CA THR A 217 -21.40 -19.58 -20.03
C THR A 217 -21.35 -20.32 -18.69
N LEU A 218 -21.82 -21.55 -18.67
CA LEU A 218 -21.84 -22.38 -17.46
C LEU A 218 -20.45 -22.96 -17.22
N GLY A 219 -19.85 -22.67 -16.07
CA GLY A 219 -18.65 -23.38 -15.62
C GLY A 219 -18.97 -24.83 -15.20
N PRO A 220 -18.00 -25.76 -15.25
CA PRO A 220 -18.20 -27.16 -14.85
C PRO A 220 -18.78 -27.37 -13.44
N TRP A 221 -18.52 -26.44 -12.51
CA TRP A 221 -18.98 -26.48 -11.12
C TRP A 221 -20.26 -25.67 -10.87
N GLN A 222 -20.79 -24.97 -11.88
CA GLN A 222 -21.98 -24.14 -11.73
C GLN A 222 -23.22 -24.93 -12.12
N HIS A 223 -24.25 -24.87 -11.28
CA HIS A 223 -25.53 -25.56 -11.50
C HIS A 223 -26.57 -24.67 -12.18
N ARG A 224 -26.31 -23.36 -12.29
CA ARG A 224 -27.22 -22.35 -12.88
C ARG A 224 -26.44 -21.23 -13.54
N ARG A 225 -26.96 -20.71 -14.65
CA ARG A 225 -26.47 -19.49 -15.30
C ARG A 225 -27.00 -18.25 -14.59
N GLY A 226 -26.24 -17.16 -14.67
CA GLY A 226 -26.65 -15.84 -14.20
C GLY A 226 -25.69 -15.18 -13.22
N PHE A 227 -26.06 -13.98 -12.80
CA PHE A 227 -25.25 -13.10 -11.97
C PHE A 227 -25.70 -13.13 -10.51
N SER A 228 -24.75 -13.28 -9.59
CA SER A 228 -25.00 -13.08 -8.17
C SER A 228 -24.93 -11.60 -7.81
N THR A 229 -25.94 -11.10 -7.10
CA THR A 229 -26.03 -9.70 -6.64
C THR A 229 -25.76 -9.56 -5.14
N THR A 230 -25.45 -10.67 -4.44
CA THR A 230 -25.33 -10.70 -2.98
C THR A 230 -24.17 -9.83 -2.49
N ASN A 231 -22.97 -10.01 -3.05
CA ASN A 231 -21.78 -9.25 -2.67
C ASN A 231 -21.92 -7.76 -2.98
N THR A 232 -22.42 -7.43 -4.17
CA THR A 232 -22.64 -6.03 -4.58
C THR A 232 -23.68 -5.32 -3.72
N ARG A 233 -24.75 -6.01 -3.29
CA ARG A 233 -25.72 -5.46 -2.34
C ARG A 233 -25.14 -5.26 -0.95
N ALA A 234 -24.29 -6.18 -0.49
CA ALA A 234 -23.60 -6.03 0.79
C ALA A 234 -22.65 -4.81 0.75
N GLU A 235 -21.91 -4.62 -0.34
CA GLU A 235 -21.08 -3.44 -0.57
C GLU A 235 -21.92 -2.15 -0.60
N LEU A 236 -23.04 -2.14 -1.33
CA LEU A 236 -23.96 -1.00 -1.37
C LEU A 236 -24.42 -0.60 0.04
N ARG A 237 -24.85 -1.56 0.86
CA ARG A 237 -25.26 -1.32 2.26
C ARG A 237 -24.11 -0.77 3.10
N ARG A 238 -22.90 -1.31 2.93
CA ARG A 238 -21.70 -0.81 3.62
C ARG A 238 -21.40 0.64 3.24
N MET A 239 -21.48 0.99 1.96
CA MET A 239 -21.24 2.36 1.49
C MET A 239 -22.32 3.33 1.97
N GLN A 240 -23.60 2.92 1.97
CA GLN A 240 -24.69 3.72 2.54
C GLN A 240 -24.52 3.96 4.04
N SER A 241 -24.19 2.92 4.81
CA SER A 241 -23.89 3.05 6.24
C SER A 241 -22.69 3.97 6.50
N ARG A 242 -21.66 3.87 5.65
CA ARG A 242 -20.48 4.74 5.71
C ARG A 242 -20.81 6.20 5.37
N LEU A 243 -21.66 6.45 4.39
CA LEU A 243 -22.11 7.81 4.06
C LEU A 243 -22.90 8.40 5.23
N ALA A 244 -23.81 7.62 5.82
CA ALA A 244 -24.58 8.05 7.00
C ALA A 244 -23.70 8.36 8.23
N SER A 245 -22.63 7.58 8.45
CA SER A 245 -21.71 7.88 9.56
C SER A 245 -20.89 9.14 9.32
N LEU A 246 -20.43 9.38 8.08
CA LEU A 246 -19.69 10.60 7.73
C LEU A 246 -20.56 11.85 7.79
N THR A 247 -21.82 11.78 7.34
CA THR A 247 -22.76 12.91 7.45
C THR A 247 -23.06 13.22 8.92
N ALA A 248 -23.29 12.20 9.75
CA ALA A 248 -23.48 12.37 11.18
C ALA A 248 -22.26 13.01 11.88
N MET A 249 -21.03 12.57 11.53
CA MET A 249 -19.79 13.18 12.06
C MET A 249 -19.66 14.65 11.65
N LYS A 250 -19.99 14.99 10.40
CA LYS A 250 -19.93 16.38 9.92
C LYS A 250 -20.94 17.27 10.67
N THR A 251 -22.17 16.81 10.84
CA THR A 251 -23.22 17.56 11.54
C THR A 251 -22.94 17.67 13.05
N GLY A 252 -22.46 16.59 13.68
CA GLY A 252 -22.12 16.57 15.11
C GLY A 252 -20.86 17.39 15.44
N GLY A 253 -19.87 17.41 14.55
CA GLY A 253 -18.68 18.26 14.68
C GLY A 253 -19.01 19.75 14.63
N VAL A 254 -19.95 20.16 13.77
CA VAL A 254 -20.41 21.56 13.67
C VAL A 254 -21.12 22.01 14.97
N ASN A 255 -21.78 21.09 15.67
CA ASN A 255 -22.41 21.40 16.96
C ASN A 255 -21.41 21.50 18.12
N CYS A 256 -20.30 20.75 18.08
CA CYS A 256 -19.26 20.81 19.11
C CYS A 256 -18.49 22.15 19.08
N TRP A 257 -18.15 22.67 17.88
CA TRP A 257 -17.50 23.97 17.74
C TRP A 257 -18.42 25.15 18.05
N ARG A 258 -19.73 25.05 17.77
CA ARG A 258 -20.69 26.12 18.07
C ARG A 258 -21.02 26.24 19.57
N LEU A 259 -20.78 25.20 20.36
CA LEU A 259 -20.90 25.24 21.83
C LEU A 259 -19.63 25.76 22.53
N GLN A 260 -18.53 26.01 21.81
CA GLN A 260 -17.29 26.56 22.39
C GLN A 260 -17.29 28.08 22.57
N SER A 261 -18.29 28.82 22.06
CA SER A 261 -18.42 30.27 22.28
C SER A 261 -19.33 30.66 23.44
N SER A 262 -19.89 29.68 24.16
CA SER A 262 -20.73 29.91 25.33
C SER A 262 -20.40 28.88 26.40
N ASN A 263 -19.34 29.21 27.14
CA ASN A 263 -19.08 28.78 28.51
C ASN A 263 -19.24 27.27 28.78
N CYS A 264 -18.20 26.49 28.49
CA CYS A 264 -18.04 25.15 29.06
C CYS A 264 -16.56 24.75 29.12
N ILE A 265 -16.01 24.79 30.33
CA ILE A 265 -14.78 24.07 30.70
C ILE A 265 -15.13 22.59 30.67
N TRP A 266 -14.61 21.83 29.70
CA TRP A 266 -14.45 20.39 29.84
C TRP A 266 -13.08 19.93 29.35
N ILE A 267 -12.38 19.33 30.30
CA ILE A 267 -11.16 18.57 30.19
C ILE A 267 -11.39 17.44 29.17
N CYS A 268 -10.75 17.54 28.01
CA CYS A 268 -10.75 16.48 27.02
C CYS A 268 -9.60 15.50 27.32
N GLY A 269 -9.99 14.38 27.94
CA GLY A 269 -9.32 13.08 28.03
C GLY A 269 -7.86 12.93 27.60
N GLU A 270 -6.97 12.99 28.58
CA GLU A 270 -5.71 12.24 28.55
C GLU A 270 -5.82 10.98 29.41
N ARG A 271 -5.17 9.90 28.95
CA ARG A 271 -4.78 8.69 29.70
C ARG A 271 -5.81 7.57 29.92
N PHE A 272 -5.86 6.69 28.91
CA PHE A 272 -6.16 5.28 29.09
C PHE A 272 -4.96 4.59 29.76
N SER A 273 -4.96 4.39 31.08
CA SER A 273 -4.07 3.43 31.74
C SER A 273 -4.79 2.66 32.85
N ARG A 274 -4.90 1.35 32.66
CA ARG A 274 -5.49 0.37 33.58
C ARG A 274 -4.72 0.31 34.89
N ARG A 275 -5.40 0.53 36.03
CA ARG A 275 -5.14 -0.16 37.31
C ARG A 275 -6.46 -0.28 38.08
N ARG A 276 -6.99 -1.51 38.20
CA ARG A 276 -8.02 -1.87 39.19
C ARG A 276 -7.31 -2.60 40.32
N THR A 277 -7.16 -1.93 41.45
CA THR A 277 -6.87 -2.51 42.76
C THR A 277 -8.21 -2.86 43.41
N LEU A 278 -8.41 -4.14 43.73
CA LEU A 278 -9.48 -4.60 44.62
C LEU A 278 -8.95 -4.55 46.04
N ALA A 279 -9.63 -3.82 46.92
CA ALA A 279 -9.38 -3.77 48.34
C ALA A 279 -10.51 -4.47 49.11
N ILE A 280 -10.07 -5.17 50.15
CA ILE A 280 -10.76 -6.05 51.09
C ILE A 280 -11.43 -5.22 52.22
N ASN A 281 -12.60 -5.68 52.70
CA ASN A 281 -13.08 -5.72 54.11
C ASN A 281 -14.62 -5.79 54.12
N SER A 282 -15.30 -6.87 54.54
CA SER A 282 -15.38 -7.56 55.84
C SER A 282 -16.30 -6.88 56.87
N LEU A 283 -17.23 -7.69 57.42
CA LEU A 283 -18.15 -7.48 58.58
C LEU A 283 -19.32 -6.51 58.32
N VAL A 284 -20.60 -6.86 58.52
CA VAL A 284 -21.23 -7.25 59.80
C VAL A 284 -22.44 -8.19 59.58
N SER A 285 -22.59 -9.10 60.53
CA SER A 285 -23.56 -10.18 60.75
C SER A 285 -24.97 -9.76 61.22
N MET A 286 -25.95 -10.65 60.97
CA MET A 286 -27.08 -11.05 61.84
C MET A 286 -27.97 -9.96 62.48
N THR A 287 -29.27 -9.95 62.13
CA THR A 287 -30.36 -10.55 62.95
C THR A 287 -31.72 -10.41 62.25
N ALA A 288 -32.53 -11.46 62.40
CA ALA A 288 -33.93 -11.59 62.00
C ALA A 288 -34.88 -10.69 62.82
N ILE A 289 -36.10 -10.45 62.30
CA ILE A 289 -37.41 -10.54 63.00
C ILE A 289 -38.52 -10.11 62.02
N ASP A 290 -39.28 -11.12 61.58
CA ASP A 290 -40.74 -11.25 61.58
C ASP A 290 -41.70 -10.09 61.25
N ALA A 291 -42.53 -10.37 60.24
CA ALA A 291 -43.99 -10.62 60.36
C ALA A 291 -45.02 -9.60 59.81
N ARG A 292 -45.91 -10.21 59.00
CA ARG A 292 -47.35 -9.95 58.74
C ARG A 292 -47.74 -8.93 57.66
N LEU A 293 -48.09 -9.49 56.49
CA LEU A 293 -49.34 -9.18 55.81
C LEU A 293 -50.08 -10.49 55.52
N THR A 294 -51.38 -10.45 55.82
CA THR A 294 -52.46 -11.30 55.33
C THR A 294 -52.40 -11.53 53.83
#